data_AF-A0A5B8RHG3-F1
#
_entry.id   AF-A0A5B8RHG3-F1
#
_cell.length_a   1.000
_cell.length_b   1.000
_cell.length_c   1.000
_cell.angle_alpha   90.00
_cell.angle_beta   90.00
_cell.angle_gamma   90.00
#
_symmetry.space_group_name_H-M   'P 1'
#
loop_
_entity.id
_entity.type
_entity.pdbx_description
1 polymer ?
#
loop_
_entity_poly.entity_id
_entity_poly.type
_entity_poly.pdbx_seq_one_letter_code
_entity_poly.pdbx_strand_id
1 'polypeptide(L)'
;MRAEEGERWGFYNRLCEPETLGDDALAMAQQLVAGPNFAHGITKTMLNQEWNMGLDQAIESEAQAQAVCMQTEDFRRAYRAFVAREQAVFEGD
;
A
#
# COMPACT_ATOMS: atom_id res chain seq x y z
N MET A 1 28.08 -0.84 5.90
CA MET A 1 26.85 -1.51 6.37
C MET A 1 26.67 -2.76 5.53
N ARG A 2 26.47 -3.93 6.14
CA ARG A 2 26.12 -5.16 5.41
C ARG A 2 24.61 -5.19 5.15
N ALA A 3 24.15 -5.96 4.17
CA ALA A 3 22.75 -6.00 3.78
C ALA A 3 21.83 -6.42 4.95
N GLU A 4 22.24 -7.43 5.72
CA GLU A 4 21.54 -7.95 6.91
C GLU A 4 21.47 -6.94 8.05
N GLU A 5 22.46 -6.06 8.13
CA GLU A 5 22.44 -4.98 9.12
C GLU A 5 21.42 -3.90 8.73
N GLY A 6 21.38 -3.54 7.44
CA GLY A 6 20.42 -2.57 6.91
C GLY A 6 18.96 -3.04 6.98
N GLU A 7 18.70 -4.32 6.69
CA GLU A 7 17.37 -4.91 6.83
C GLU A 7 16.89 -4.88 8.29
N ARG A 8 17.74 -5.30 9.25
CA ARG A 8 17.38 -5.27 10.68
C ARG A 8 17.14 -3.87 11.24
N TRP A 9 17.68 -2.83 10.60
CA TRP A 9 17.42 -1.43 10.97
C TRP A 9 16.16 -0.85 10.31
N GLY A 10 15.52 -1.60 9.40
CA GLY A 10 14.40 -1.12 8.61
C GLY A 10 14.79 -0.21 7.44
N PHE A 11 16.09 -0.17 7.08
CA PHE A 11 16.53 0.56 5.88
C PHE A 11 16.13 -0.18 4.59
N TYR A 12 16.13 -1.52 4.65
CA TYR A 12 15.57 -2.37 3.60
C TYR A 12 14.36 -3.14 4.14
N ASN A 13 13.31 -3.27 3.32
CA ASN A 13 12.11 -4.03 3.70
C ASN A 13 12.32 -5.55 3.64
N ARG A 14 13.28 -6.02 2.83
CA ARG A 14 13.66 -7.43 2.68
C ARG A 14 15.02 -7.56 1.99
N LEU A 15 15.61 -8.75 2.10
CA LEU A 15 16.77 -9.17 1.32
C LEU A 15 16.38 -10.25 0.30
N CYS A 16 17.15 -10.36 -0.77
CA CYS A 16 17.04 -11.39 -1.78
C CYS A 16 18.43 -11.77 -2.29
N GLU A 17 18.52 -12.90 -2.99
CA GLU A 17 19.76 -13.28 -3.67
C GLU A 17 20.04 -12.31 -4.82
N PRO A 18 21.32 -12.01 -5.13
CA PRO A 18 21.67 -11.09 -6.21
C PRO A 18 21.07 -11.46 -7.56
N GLU A 19 20.97 -12.76 -7.86
CA GLU A 19 20.47 -13.28 -9.13
C GLU A 19 18.96 -13.10 -9.30
N THR A 20 18.19 -13.03 -8.20
CA THR A 20 16.72 -12.89 -8.24
C THR A 20 16.24 -11.46 -8.01
N LEU A 21 17.15 -10.52 -7.70
CA LEU A 21 16.81 -9.13 -7.35
C LEU A 21 15.82 -8.48 -8.33
N GLY A 22 16.06 -8.65 -9.64
CA GLY A 22 15.21 -8.08 -10.68
C GLY A 22 13.81 -8.69 -10.69
N ASP A 23 13.73 -10.01 -10.62
CA ASP A 23 12.47 -10.75 -10.64
C ASP A 23 11.64 -10.46 -9.38
N ASP A 24 12.29 -10.44 -8.22
CA ASP A 24 11.68 -10.12 -6.95
C ASP A 24 11.13 -8.69 -6.94
N ALA A 25 11.88 -7.72 -7.45
CA ALA A 25 11.44 -6.32 -7.56
C ALA A 25 10.23 -6.18 -8.51
N LEU A 26 10.26 -6.88 -9.64
CA LEU A 26 9.15 -6.84 -10.60
C LEU A 26 7.89 -7.51 -10.02
N ALA A 27 8.04 -8.63 -9.31
CA ALA A 27 6.93 -9.29 -8.64
C ALA A 27 6.26 -8.38 -7.60
N MET A 28 7.06 -7.63 -6.82
CA MET A 28 6.53 -6.63 -5.89
C MET A 28 5.79 -5.50 -6.62
N ALA A 29 6.34 -4.99 -7.73
CA ALA A 29 5.67 -3.98 -8.53
C ALA A 29 4.34 -4.48 -9.12
N GLN A 30 4.30 -5.73 -9.58
CA GLN A 30 3.07 -6.36 -10.09
C GLN A 30 2.00 -6.49 -9.00
N GLN A 31 2.37 -6.82 -7.77
CA GLN A 31 1.44 -6.86 -6.64
C GLN A 31 0.84 -5.48 -6.34
N LEU A 32 1.64 -4.42 -6.42
CA LEU A 32 1.16 -3.04 -6.23
C LEU A 32 0.20 -2.61 -7.34
N VAL A 33 0.54 -2.90 -8.60
CA VAL A 33 -0.29 -2.57 -9.77
C VAL A 33 -1.61 -3.34 -9.77
N ALA A 34 -1.60 -4.58 -9.27
CA ALA A 34 -2.79 -5.41 -9.14
C ALA A 34 -3.70 -4.99 -7.96
N GLY A 35 -3.26 -4.06 -7.11
CA GLY A 35 -4.02 -3.53 -5.99
C GLY A 35 -4.83 -2.27 -6.33
N PRO A 36 -5.52 -1.68 -5.34
CA PRO A 36 -6.31 -0.46 -5.52
C PRO A 36 -5.38 0.76 -5.67
N ASN A 37 -5.02 1.10 -6.92
CA ASN A 37 -4.04 2.15 -7.24
C ASN A 37 -4.37 3.51 -6.60
N PHE A 38 -5.64 3.92 -6.61
CA PHE A 38 -6.07 5.16 -5.97
C PHE A 38 -5.83 5.14 -4.45
N ALA A 39 -6.26 4.06 -3.79
CA ALA A 39 -6.07 3.90 -2.35
C ALA A 39 -4.58 3.84 -1.98
N HIS A 40 -3.75 3.14 -2.76
CA HIS A 40 -2.30 3.14 -2.59
C HIS A 40 -1.70 4.55 -2.66
N GLY A 41 -2.15 5.37 -3.63
CA GLY A 41 -1.73 6.77 -3.75
C GLY A 41 -2.13 7.63 -2.54
N ILE A 42 -3.35 7.46 -2.03
CA ILE A 42 -3.83 8.14 -0.83
C ILE A 42 -3.03 7.70 0.41
N THR A 43 -2.85 6.39 0.62
CA THR A 43 -2.03 5.87 1.73
C THR A 43 -0.61 6.41 1.68
N LYS A 44 0.03 6.44 0.51
CA LYS A 44 1.39 6.97 0.36
C LYS A 44 1.46 8.47 0.69
N THR A 45 0.44 9.23 0.30
CA THR A 45 0.30 10.64 0.65
C THR A 45 0.19 10.83 2.16
N MET A 46 -0.66 10.05 2.83
CA MET A 46 -0.84 10.10 4.27
C MET A 46 0.46 9.79 5.03
N LEU A 47 1.18 8.73 4.67
CA LEU A 47 2.47 8.37 5.27
C LEU A 47 3.53 9.47 5.11
N ASN A 48 3.50 10.22 4.00
CA ASN A 48 4.44 11.32 3.82
C ASN A 48 4.07 12.54 4.68
N GLN A 49 2.79 12.75 4.96
CA GLN A 49 2.29 13.89 5.74
C GLN A 49 2.36 13.64 7.25
N GLU A 50 2.20 12.39 7.70
CA GLU A 50 2.10 12.01 9.11
C GLU A 50 3.28 12.52 9.95
N TRP A 51 4.46 12.67 9.33
CA TRP A 51 5.67 13.16 10.00
C TRP A 51 5.51 14.52 10.67
N ASN A 52 4.58 15.34 10.17
CA ASN A 52 4.30 16.68 10.67
C ASN A 52 2.94 16.78 11.37
N MET A 53 2.23 15.67 11.57
CA MET A 53 0.88 15.65 12.13
C MET A 53 0.91 15.23 13.61
N GLY A 54 0.10 15.92 14.42
CA GLY A 54 -0.27 15.41 15.73
C GLY A 54 -1.28 14.25 15.61
N LEU A 55 -1.44 13.46 16.67
CA LEU A 55 -2.33 12.29 16.67
C LEU A 55 -3.77 12.62 16.26
N ASP A 56 -4.36 13.67 16.83
CA ASP A 56 -5.75 14.06 16.52
C ASP A 56 -5.92 14.44 15.04
N GLN A 57 -4.92 15.13 14.49
CA GLN A 57 -4.90 15.49 13.07
C GLN A 57 -4.74 14.26 12.18
N ALA A 58 -3.91 13.30 12.58
CA ALA A 58 -3.73 12.05 11.84
C ALA A 58 -5.03 11.24 11.80
N ILE A 59 -5.76 11.14 12.91
CA ILE A 59 -7.06 10.45 12.98
C ILE A 59 -8.09 11.11 12.07
N GLU A 60 -8.21 12.44 12.11
CA GLU A 60 -9.14 13.17 11.25
C GLU A 60 -8.77 13.02 9.76
N SER A 61 -7.49 13.14 9.44
CA SER A 61 -6.99 12.99 8.07
C SER A 61 -7.21 11.57 7.54
N GLU A 62 -7.04 10.55 8.39
CA GLU A 62 -7.35 9.16 8.04
C GLU A 62 -8.84 8.99 7.76
N ALA A 63 -9.74 9.54 8.59
CA ALA A 63 -11.18 9.46 8.37
C ALA A 63 -11.59 10.07 7.02
N GLN A 64 -11.00 11.21 6.66
CA GLN A 64 -11.22 11.86 5.35
C GLN A 64 -10.67 11.01 4.20
N ALA A 65 -9.44 10.49 4.34
CA ALA A 65 -8.83 9.61 3.34
C ALA A 65 -9.68 8.36 3.09
N GLN A 66 -10.18 7.72 4.16
CA GLN A 66 -11.09 6.58 4.06
C GLN A 66 -12.40 6.96 3.35
N ALA A 67 -13.02 8.09 3.72
CA ALA A 67 -14.26 8.55 3.10
C ALA A 67 -14.10 8.82 1.59
N VAL A 68 -12.94 9.33 1.16
CA VAL A 68 -12.62 9.52 -0.27
C VAL A 68 -12.42 8.17 -0.96
N CYS A 69 -11.65 7.26 -0.38
CA CYS A 69 -11.47 5.90 -0.93
C CYS A 69 -12.79 5.14 -1.04
N MET A 70 -13.73 5.31 -0.11
CA MET A 70 -15.05 4.66 -0.14
C MET A 70 -15.95 5.12 -1.30
N GLN A 71 -15.60 6.23 -1.97
CA GLN A 71 -16.36 6.73 -3.10
C GLN A 71 -15.99 6.05 -4.43
N THR A 72 -14.85 5.36 -4.50
CA THR A 72 -14.36 4.70 -5.72
C THR A 72 -15.08 3.38 -5.99
N GLU A 73 -15.09 2.94 -7.25
CA GLU A 73 -15.65 1.63 -7.59
C GLU A 73 -14.79 0.49 -7.05
N ASP A 74 -13.48 0.67 -6.95
CA ASP A 74 -12.56 -0.31 -6.36
C ASP A 74 -12.91 -0.65 -4.90
N PHE A 75 -13.41 0.30 -4.11
CA PHE A 75 -13.92 0.00 -2.78
C PHE A 75 -15.17 -0.91 -2.85
N ARG A 76 -16.10 -0.63 -3.77
CA ARG A 76 -17.30 -1.45 -3.98
C ARG A 76 -16.94 -2.86 -4.45
N ARG A 77 -15.97 -2.98 -5.37
CA ARG A 77 -15.45 -4.28 -5.86
C ARG A 77 -14.82 -5.07 -4.72
N ALA A 78 -13.95 -4.44 -3.92
CA ALA A 78 -13.33 -5.07 -2.77
C ALA A 78 -14.36 -5.56 -1.75
N TYR A 79 -15.36 -4.73 -1.43
CA TYR A 79 -16.43 -5.11 -0.51
C TYR A 79 -17.23 -6.32 -1.02
N ARG A 80 -17.64 -6.31 -2.30
CA ARG A 80 -18.39 -7.43 -2.90
C ARG A 80 -17.56 -8.71 -2.93
N ALA A 81 -16.31 -8.64 -3.36
CA ALA A 81 -15.40 -9.77 -3.38
C ALA A 81 -15.17 -10.34 -1.96
N PHE A 82 -14.99 -9.46 -0.97
CA PHE A 82 -14.87 -9.87 0.43
C PHE A 82 -16.10 -10.62 0.94
N VAL A 83 -17.31 -10.10 0.69
CA VAL A 83 -18.57 -10.77 1.08
C VAL A 83 -18.72 -12.12 0.37
N ALA A 84 -18.33 -12.19 -0.91
CA ALA A 84 -18.35 -13.41 -1.71
C ALA A 84 -17.21 -14.40 -1.38
N ARG A 85 -16.21 -13.99 -0.58
CA ARG A 85 -14.95 -14.73 -0.35
C ARG A 85 -14.17 -15.01 -1.63
N GLU A 86 -14.21 -14.07 -2.56
CA GLU A 86 -13.51 -14.11 -3.83
C GLU A 86 -12.36 -13.10 -3.84
N GLN A 87 -11.45 -13.25 -4.80
CA GLN A 87 -10.37 -12.29 -5.00
C GLN A 87 -10.91 -11.04 -5.69
N ALA A 88 -10.65 -9.87 -5.11
CA ALA A 88 -10.99 -8.60 -5.75
C ALA A 88 -10.09 -8.36 -6.97
N VAL A 89 -10.70 -7.82 -8.04
CA VAL A 89 -9.99 -7.29 -9.21
C VAL A 89 -10.15 -5.79 -9.20
N PHE A 90 -9.03 -5.08 -9.15
CA PHE A 90 -8.98 -3.62 -9.07
C PHE A 90 -8.72 -3.03 -10.45
N GLU A 91 -9.43 -1.95 -10.78
CA GLU A 91 -9.35 -1.28 -12.10
C GLU A 91 -8.81 0.15 -12.00
N GLY A 92 -8.70 0.70 -10.78
CA GLY A 92 -8.16 2.03 -10.52
C GLY A 92 -9.17 3.17 -10.63
N ASP A 93 -10.47 2.88 -10.58
CA ASP A 93 -11.59 3.83 -10.61
C ASP A 93 -12.54 3.73 -9.39
#